data_AF-A0AAQ4RMQ5-F1
#
_entry.id   AF-A0AAQ4RMQ5-F1
#
_cell.length_a   1.000
_cell.length_b   1.000
_cell.length_c   1.000
_cell.angle_alpha   90.00
_cell.angle_beta   90.00
_cell.angle_gamma   90.00
#
_symmetry.space_group_name_H-M   'P 1'
#
loop_
_entity.id
_entity.type
_entity.pdbx_description
1 polymer ?
#
loop_
_entity_poly.entity_id
_entity_poly.type
_entity_poly.pdbx_seq_one_letter_code
_entity_poly.pdbx_strand_id
1 'polypeptide(L)'
;MGTAVDTGEVIVILSDDEDAEENISFSDQSVVIVEAEDVKKSDSAVAPVALDEDLVITFSRRAEVLPHARYDCPIHVFTATDEIGAPAAGNQLMCDQCFCYICDKLASLCQMWCCSGLCHCNSHKRSDFWNNLRNSLLLGGLQRFNLTLSELDSHLRHAETMLQSFKLRLSAKFECFLRGESLEGYGPSDSNPKGVVFNYTPVYEFVSSFLNEADQQEGRAAAVLRLGAAEVFIRHFQVSGSYISHSPTANAVEARLVLLQRVIASVQRQMVMSSLTPDFIHKLQEFYQKLFFPPELKNMKSSLCVRPWDDVLLVSVLKGQNVSGVRKDKGKKDLLIEQIAVVLLRTEVLQQQHRYRELCRYLRVVESDDSKLLQQVRDLIPFFFCMDGSLPGGLHSLFPTVNAPAARLTPDLFLFYLRLFTTATAPPTATARVSGSVQVCISDAAWQPMKDAVPLPDVVVVRFALRVQRCCPAVFADSRCWISLLQIVNPPAAVPEPTSKFLHEAKDVVSTILHGANVQIPRVFQEGYPDQALLLLVTGALGQRVLSGALSPALPVLNTFKGNLWALGWLWDSLSSSPERLRSFSQELSREAGATADGDNILRFLHSLVPAPSSSTEYRHQQSSGS
;
A
#
# COMPACT_ATOMS: atom_id res chain seq x y z
N MET A 1 -6.70 56.35 -32.40
CA MET A 1 -5.47 55.54 -32.51
C MET A 1 -5.40 54.61 -31.31
N GLY A 2 -5.21 53.31 -31.55
CA GLY A 2 -4.88 52.29 -30.55
C GLY A 2 -6.03 51.41 -30.09
N THR A 3 -6.41 50.40 -30.87
CA THR A 3 -7.24 49.25 -30.44
C THR A 3 -6.34 48.04 -30.20
N ALA A 4 -6.46 47.45 -29.01
CA ALA A 4 -5.72 46.27 -28.58
C ALA A 4 -6.29 45.00 -29.24
N VAL A 5 -5.37 44.12 -29.65
CA VAL A 5 -5.64 42.83 -30.30
C VAL A 5 -5.51 41.71 -29.27
N ASP A 6 -6.51 40.85 -29.30
CA ASP A 6 -6.66 39.56 -28.65
C ASP A 6 -5.54 38.57 -29.07
N THR A 7 -4.92 37.89 -28.11
CA THR A 7 -4.03 36.76 -28.38
C THR A 7 -4.49 35.58 -27.55
N GLY A 8 -5.43 34.83 -28.13
CA GLY A 8 -5.84 33.50 -27.67
C GLY A 8 -4.69 32.49 -27.81
N GLU A 9 -4.60 31.61 -26.82
CA GLU A 9 -3.72 30.45 -26.82
C GLU A 9 -4.13 29.44 -27.90
N VAL A 10 -3.16 29.07 -28.72
CA VAL A 10 -3.27 28.03 -29.75
C VAL A 10 -3.03 26.67 -29.10
N ILE A 11 -4.06 25.83 -29.00
CA ILE A 11 -3.93 24.41 -28.65
C ILE A 11 -3.81 23.63 -29.96
N VAL A 12 -2.63 23.04 -30.20
CA VAL A 12 -2.41 22.11 -31.31
C VAL A 12 -2.68 20.69 -30.79
N ILE A 13 -3.80 20.10 -31.19
CA ILE A 13 -4.09 18.68 -31.01
C ILE A 13 -3.65 17.98 -32.30
N LEU A 14 -2.66 17.09 -32.20
CA LEU A 14 -2.31 16.16 -33.27
C LEU A 14 -3.09 14.86 -33.02
N SER A 15 -4.11 14.62 -33.84
CA SER A 15 -4.79 13.34 -33.99
C SER A 15 -4.53 12.83 -35.40
N ASP A 16 -4.07 11.58 -35.52
CA ASP A 16 -3.94 10.84 -36.77
C ASP A 16 -4.60 9.48 -36.54
N ASP A 17 -5.84 9.35 -37.06
CA ASP A 17 -6.50 8.23 -37.79
C ASP A 17 -6.33 6.76 -37.29
N GLU A 18 -7.28 5.83 -37.38
CA GLU A 18 -8.58 5.71 -38.06
C GLU A 18 -9.30 4.44 -37.49
N ASP A 19 -10.62 4.34 -37.71
CA ASP A 19 -11.52 3.16 -37.63
C ASP A 19 -11.97 2.64 -36.22
N ALA A 20 -13.24 2.36 -35.91
CA ALA A 20 -14.47 2.24 -36.69
C ALA A 20 -15.72 2.50 -35.81
N GLU A 21 -16.82 2.83 -36.47
CA GLU A 21 -18.14 3.18 -35.94
C GLU A 21 -18.82 2.10 -35.07
N GLU A 22 -19.65 2.52 -34.12
CA GLU A 22 -21.08 2.13 -34.11
C GLU A 22 -21.93 3.03 -33.20
N ASN A 23 -22.97 3.60 -33.80
CA ASN A 23 -24.00 4.46 -33.22
C ASN A 23 -24.98 3.67 -32.35
N ILE A 24 -25.21 4.07 -31.09
CA ILE A 24 -26.50 3.83 -30.43
C ILE A 24 -26.93 5.10 -29.66
N SER A 25 -27.89 5.78 -30.27
CA SER A 25 -28.78 6.79 -29.69
C SER A 25 -29.64 6.17 -28.57
N PHE A 26 -29.64 6.79 -27.39
CA PHE A 26 -30.77 6.70 -26.46
C PHE A 26 -31.19 8.09 -26.01
N SER A 27 -32.47 8.34 -26.28
CA SER A 27 -33.24 9.57 -26.15
C SER A 27 -33.25 10.17 -24.74
N ASP A 28 -33.14 11.49 -24.72
CA ASP A 28 -33.49 12.40 -23.63
C ASP A 28 -34.88 12.11 -23.04
N GLN A 29 -34.92 11.76 -21.75
CA GLN A 29 -36.13 11.93 -20.93
C GLN A 29 -36.10 13.33 -20.33
N SER A 30 -36.85 14.21 -20.98
CA SER A 30 -37.17 15.57 -20.54
C SER A 30 -38.05 15.51 -19.29
N VAL A 31 -37.50 16.01 -18.18
CA VAL A 31 -38.24 16.31 -16.94
C VAL A 31 -38.79 17.73 -17.06
N VAL A 32 -40.10 17.88 -17.01
CA VAL A 32 -40.78 19.18 -16.95
C VAL A 32 -40.80 19.63 -15.48
N ILE A 33 -40.07 20.71 -15.19
CA ILE A 33 -40.14 21.43 -13.91
C ILE A 33 -41.18 22.54 -14.09
N VAL A 34 -42.27 22.48 -13.33
CA VAL A 34 -43.25 23.58 -13.26
C VAL A 34 -42.83 24.50 -12.12
N GLU A 35 -42.40 25.71 -12.47
CA GLU A 35 -42.17 26.79 -11.51
C GLU A 35 -43.52 27.25 -10.95
N ALA A 36 -43.66 27.25 -9.63
CA ALA A 36 -44.80 27.85 -8.95
C ALA A 36 -44.52 29.35 -8.74
N GLU A 37 -45.30 30.21 -9.39
CA GLU A 37 -45.23 31.65 -9.17
C GLU A 37 -45.76 32.04 -7.77
N ASP A 38 -44.96 32.84 -7.07
CA ASP A 38 -45.30 33.49 -5.80
C ASP A 38 -46.35 34.60 -6.03
N VAL A 39 -47.60 34.36 -5.65
CA VAL A 39 -48.62 35.42 -5.57
C VAL A 39 -48.52 36.15 -4.22
N LYS A 40 -48.05 37.39 -4.30
CA LYS A 40 -48.06 38.38 -3.20
C LYS A 40 -49.51 38.66 -2.77
N LYS A 41 -49.77 38.50 -1.48
CA LYS A 41 -51.02 38.90 -0.81
C LYS A 41 -51.05 40.43 -0.68
N SER A 42 -52.03 41.08 -1.31
CA SER A 42 -52.43 42.45 -0.98
C SER A 42 -53.83 42.44 -0.37
N ASP A 43 -53.97 43.00 0.83
CA ASP A 43 -55.26 43.30 1.46
C ASP A 43 -56.08 44.23 0.57
N SER A 44 -57.27 43.78 0.18
CA SER A 44 -58.37 44.68 -0.18
C SER A 44 -59.69 44.00 0.17
N ALA A 45 -60.53 44.73 0.89
CA ALA A 45 -61.88 44.31 1.22
C ALA A 45 -62.68 44.16 -0.08
N VAL A 46 -63.08 42.94 -0.40
CA VAL A 46 -63.94 42.64 -1.55
C VAL A 46 -65.39 42.88 -1.14
N ALA A 47 -66.01 43.90 -1.74
CA ALA A 47 -67.47 44.05 -1.80
C ALA A 47 -68.07 42.85 -2.56
N PRO A 48 -69.33 42.43 -2.29
CA PRO A 48 -69.87 41.19 -2.83
C PRO A 48 -70.02 41.30 -4.35
N VAL A 49 -69.11 40.64 -5.07
CA VAL A 49 -69.22 40.42 -6.51
C VAL A 49 -70.23 39.29 -6.70
N ALA A 50 -71.25 39.55 -7.52
CA ALA A 50 -72.26 38.59 -7.92
C ALA A 50 -71.58 37.32 -8.44
N LEU A 51 -71.91 36.19 -7.81
CA LEU A 51 -71.41 34.88 -8.16
C LEU A 51 -72.09 34.41 -9.45
N ASP A 52 -71.29 33.99 -10.42
CA ASP A 52 -71.71 33.15 -11.54
C ASP A 52 -72.28 31.84 -10.96
N GLU A 53 -73.54 31.53 -11.28
CA GLU A 53 -74.34 30.45 -10.68
C GLU A 53 -73.96 29.03 -11.16
N ASP A 54 -72.68 28.70 -11.37
CA ASP A 54 -72.27 27.37 -11.84
C ASP A 54 -71.20 26.67 -10.98
N LEU A 55 -70.87 27.19 -9.80
CA LEU A 55 -69.96 26.53 -8.84
C LEU A 55 -70.57 26.49 -7.43
N VAL A 56 -71.30 25.41 -7.15
CA VAL A 56 -71.78 25.10 -5.80
C VAL A 56 -70.71 24.32 -5.05
N ILE A 57 -70.16 24.90 -3.98
CA ILE A 57 -69.32 24.16 -3.01
C ILE A 57 -70.25 23.24 -2.23
N THR A 58 -70.43 22.01 -2.71
CA THR A 58 -71.32 21.00 -2.11
C THR A 58 -70.69 20.31 -0.89
N PHE A 59 -69.36 20.37 -0.76
CA PHE A 59 -68.62 19.83 0.37
C PHE A 59 -67.29 20.57 0.54
N SER A 60 -67.03 21.07 1.73
CA SER A 60 -65.72 21.59 2.12
C SER A 60 -65.23 20.84 3.35
N ARG A 61 -64.06 20.22 3.27
CA ARG A 61 -63.37 19.64 4.43
C ARG A 61 -62.04 20.36 4.60
N ARG A 62 -61.69 20.69 5.84
CA ARG A 62 -60.34 21.21 6.14
C ARG A 62 -59.32 20.14 5.75
N ALA A 63 -58.29 20.55 5.01
CA ALA A 63 -57.16 19.69 4.70
C ALA A 63 -56.59 19.12 6.01
N GLU A 64 -56.18 17.85 5.96
CA GLU A 64 -55.49 17.22 7.09
C GLU A 64 -54.16 17.94 7.29
N VAL A 65 -53.96 18.46 8.50
CA VAL A 65 -52.73 19.17 8.84
C VAL A 65 -51.65 18.13 9.05
N LEU A 66 -50.72 18.03 8.10
CA LEU A 66 -49.57 17.14 8.20
C LEU A 66 -48.55 17.66 9.23
N PRO A 67 -47.66 16.80 9.76
CA PRO A 67 -46.48 17.22 10.52
C PRO A 67 -45.75 18.39 9.88
N HIS A 68 -45.56 19.49 10.63
CA HIS A 68 -44.91 20.70 10.13
C HIS A 68 -44.09 21.37 11.23
N ALA A 69 -43.05 22.11 10.85
CA ALA A 69 -42.34 22.95 11.81
C ALA A 69 -43.27 24.07 12.29
N ARG A 70 -43.18 24.45 13.57
CA ARG A 70 -44.08 25.45 14.18
C ARG A 70 -44.21 26.76 13.40
N TYR A 71 -43.16 27.23 12.75
CA TYR A 71 -43.21 28.48 11.99
C TYR A 71 -44.05 28.39 10.70
N ASP A 72 -44.39 27.18 10.26
CA ASP A 72 -45.25 26.89 9.11
C ASP A 72 -46.68 26.48 9.55
N CYS A 73 -47.05 26.69 10.82
CA CYS A 73 -48.35 26.24 11.35
C CYS A 73 -49.54 26.98 10.71
N PRO A 74 -50.51 26.26 10.09
CA PRO A 74 -51.68 26.89 9.48
C PRO A 74 -52.76 27.28 10.51
N ILE A 75 -52.68 26.76 11.74
CA ILE A 75 -53.66 26.99 12.81
C ILE A 75 -53.25 28.18 13.70
N HIS A 76 -51.97 28.29 14.04
CA HIS A 76 -51.45 29.33 14.93
C HIS A 76 -50.45 30.22 14.19
N VAL A 77 -50.78 31.50 14.07
CA VAL A 77 -49.92 32.50 13.42
C VAL A 77 -48.54 32.50 14.08
N PHE A 78 -47.51 32.61 13.24
CA PHE A 78 -46.11 32.70 13.66
C PHE A 78 -45.57 34.10 13.42
N THR A 79 -44.87 34.65 14.42
CA THR A 79 -44.14 35.91 14.30
C THR A 79 -42.64 35.61 14.23
N ALA A 80 -42.02 35.86 13.07
CA ALA A 80 -40.58 35.68 12.92
C ALA A 80 -39.83 36.70 13.79
N THR A 81 -38.95 36.19 14.64
CA THR A 81 -38.11 37.01 15.54
C THR A 81 -36.83 36.27 15.91
N ASP A 82 -35.78 37.04 16.18
CA ASP A 82 -34.53 36.57 16.76
C ASP A 82 -34.50 36.73 18.29
N GLU A 83 -35.66 36.96 18.94
CA GLU A 83 -35.76 36.93 20.40
C GLU A 83 -35.53 35.51 20.93
N ILE A 84 -34.60 35.37 21.87
CA ILE A 84 -34.14 34.07 22.38
C ILE A 84 -34.65 33.83 23.80
N GLY A 85 -34.85 34.90 24.60
CA GLY A 85 -35.08 34.81 26.03
C GLY A 85 -36.53 34.53 26.43
N ALA A 86 -37.50 34.94 25.62
CA ALA A 86 -38.93 34.81 25.92
C ALA A 86 -39.76 34.50 24.65
N PRO A 87 -40.92 33.83 24.77
CA PRO A 87 -41.80 33.60 23.62
C PRO A 87 -42.27 34.93 23.01
N ALA A 88 -42.10 35.07 21.70
CA ALA A 88 -42.75 36.17 20.97
C ALA A 88 -44.27 35.96 20.97
N ALA A 89 -45.03 37.04 20.84
CA ALA A 89 -46.48 36.99 20.91
C ALA A 89 -47.08 35.91 19.98
N GLY A 90 -47.70 34.90 20.58
CA GLY A 90 -48.39 33.80 19.88
C GLY A 90 -47.49 32.62 19.51
N ASN A 91 -46.16 32.76 19.53
CA ASN A 91 -45.22 31.71 19.15
C ASN A 91 -45.28 30.49 20.09
N GLN A 92 -45.65 30.69 21.35
CA GLN A 92 -45.85 29.61 22.33
C GLN A 92 -46.97 28.63 21.98
N LEU A 93 -47.99 29.07 21.21
CA LEU A 93 -49.14 28.25 20.83
C LEU A 93 -48.70 27.15 19.86
N MET A 94 -49.24 25.95 19.96
CA MET A 94 -48.91 24.84 19.06
C MET A 94 -50.15 23.99 18.82
N CYS A 95 -50.25 23.39 17.63
CA CYS A 95 -51.22 22.32 17.37
C CYS A 95 -50.55 20.95 17.59
N ASP A 96 -51.34 19.88 17.56
CA ASP A 96 -50.86 18.51 17.81
C ASP A 96 -49.84 18.00 16.80
N GLN A 97 -49.73 18.66 15.64
CA GLN A 97 -48.82 18.31 14.54
C GLN A 97 -47.63 19.26 14.41
N CYS A 98 -47.48 20.23 15.31
CA CYS A 98 -46.33 21.12 15.34
C CYS A 98 -45.08 20.37 15.81
N PHE A 99 -43.96 20.55 15.10
CA PHE A 99 -42.63 20.13 15.50
C PHE A 99 -41.78 21.32 15.94
N CYS A 100 -40.97 21.09 16.96
CA CYS A 100 -39.92 22.00 17.34
C CYS A 100 -38.79 21.96 16.32
N TYR A 101 -38.52 23.09 15.68
CA TYR A 101 -37.51 23.20 14.65
C TYR A 101 -36.11 22.81 15.16
N ILE A 102 -35.77 23.20 16.39
CA ILE A 102 -34.48 22.89 17.00
C ILE A 102 -34.33 21.41 17.39
N CYS A 103 -35.36 20.84 18.04
CA CYS A 103 -35.27 19.49 18.62
C CYS A 103 -35.63 18.37 17.65
N ASP A 104 -36.26 18.69 16.52
CA ASP A 104 -36.77 17.74 15.52
C ASP A 104 -37.72 16.69 16.13
N LYS A 105 -38.57 17.15 17.06
CA LYS A 105 -39.58 16.37 17.79
C LYS A 105 -40.86 17.19 17.90
N LEU A 106 -41.98 16.56 18.26
CA LEU A 106 -43.22 17.26 18.54
C LEU A 106 -42.98 18.41 19.52
N ALA A 107 -43.56 19.58 19.23
CA ALA A 107 -43.42 20.78 20.03
C ALA A 107 -43.87 20.55 21.48
N SER A 108 -44.89 19.71 21.68
CA SER A 108 -45.41 19.30 22.99
C SER A 108 -44.41 18.49 23.81
N LEU A 109 -43.43 17.84 23.17
CA LEU A 109 -42.35 17.08 23.82
C LEU A 109 -41.08 17.92 24.00
N CYS A 110 -41.09 19.19 23.60
CA CYS A 110 -39.92 20.06 23.71
C CYS A 110 -39.83 20.68 25.10
N GLN A 111 -38.86 20.23 25.89
CA GLN A 111 -38.59 20.78 27.23
C GLN A 111 -38.17 22.25 27.20
N MET A 112 -37.64 22.72 26.07
CA MET A 112 -37.16 24.10 25.87
C MET A 112 -38.18 25.00 25.16
N TRP A 113 -39.43 24.56 24.99
CA TRP A 113 -40.42 25.29 24.17
C TRP A 113 -40.60 26.75 24.58
N CYS A 114 -40.87 26.98 25.87
CA CYS A 114 -41.04 28.31 26.48
C CYS A 114 -40.06 28.52 27.65
N CYS A 115 -38.88 27.90 27.58
CA CYS A 115 -37.91 28.00 28.66
C CYS A 115 -37.22 29.37 28.65
N SER A 116 -37.29 30.08 29.77
CA SER A 116 -36.65 31.39 29.92
C SER A 116 -35.15 31.31 29.62
N GLY A 117 -34.67 32.22 28.77
CA GLY A 117 -33.27 32.28 28.33
C GLY A 117 -32.97 31.52 27.04
N LEU A 118 -33.80 30.54 26.63
CA LEU A 118 -33.69 29.86 25.34
C LEU A 118 -35.04 29.23 24.94
N CYS A 119 -35.92 30.05 24.37
CA CYS A 119 -37.27 29.64 23.94
C CYS A 119 -37.25 29.08 22.52
N HIS A 120 -37.39 27.75 22.38
CA HIS A 120 -37.44 27.11 21.06
C HIS A 120 -38.71 27.46 20.26
N CYS A 121 -39.78 27.95 20.89
CA CYS A 121 -41.01 28.33 20.17
C CYS A 121 -40.82 29.47 19.14
N ASN A 122 -39.76 30.27 19.27
CA ASN A 122 -39.40 31.33 18.31
C ASN A 122 -38.53 30.83 17.14
N SER A 123 -38.09 29.57 17.20
CA SER A 123 -37.12 29.05 16.24
C SER A 123 -37.71 28.86 14.84
N HIS A 124 -36.96 29.28 13.82
CA HIS A 124 -37.40 29.23 12.43
C HIS A 124 -36.22 29.22 11.44
N LYS A 125 -36.46 28.72 10.22
CA LYS A 125 -35.42 28.48 9.20
C LYS A 125 -34.76 29.72 8.60
N ARG A 126 -35.36 30.90 8.76
CA ARG A 126 -34.84 32.15 8.16
C ARG A 126 -33.79 32.84 9.03
N SER A 127 -33.60 32.39 10.26
CA SER A 127 -32.63 32.95 11.20
C SER A 127 -31.36 32.12 11.24
N ASP A 128 -30.22 32.77 11.00
CA ASP A 128 -28.90 32.14 11.08
C ASP A 128 -28.61 31.62 12.48
N PHE A 129 -29.04 32.35 13.52
CA PHE A 129 -28.88 31.93 14.91
C PHE A 129 -29.59 30.59 15.17
N TRP A 130 -30.88 30.48 14.83
CA TRP A 130 -31.66 29.27 15.05
C TRP A 130 -31.17 28.09 14.18
N ASN A 131 -30.76 28.37 12.94
CA ASN A 131 -30.14 27.37 12.07
C ASN A 131 -28.84 26.82 12.68
N ASN A 132 -27.96 27.70 13.16
CA ASN A 132 -26.70 27.30 13.78
C ASN A 132 -26.93 26.52 15.08
N LEU A 133 -27.88 26.94 15.91
CA LEU A 133 -28.25 26.22 17.13
C LEU A 133 -28.81 24.82 16.82
N ARG A 134 -29.76 24.73 15.88
CA ARG A 134 -30.32 23.46 15.41
C ARG A 134 -29.23 22.54 14.89
N ASN A 135 -28.39 23.04 13.99
CA ASN A 135 -27.33 22.25 13.37
C ASN A 135 -26.33 21.75 14.43
N SER A 136 -25.92 22.63 15.35
CA SER A 136 -25.04 22.26 16.48
C SER A 136 -25.65 21.14 17.34
N LEU A 137 -26.93 21.27 17.72
CA LEU A 137 -27.63 20.27 18.54
C LEU A 137 -27.82 18.94 17.82
N LEU A 138 -28.20 18.96 16.54
CA LEU A 138 -28.44 17.74 15.75
C LEU A 138 -27.15 17.01 15.38
N LEU A 139 -26.04 17.74 15.22
CA LEU A 139 -24.71 17.17 14.98
C LEU A 139 -24.09 16.62 16.28
N GLY A 140 -24.37 17.24 17.42
CA GLY A 140 -23.76 16.87 18.70
C GLY A 140 -22.24 16.92 18.64
N GLY A 141 -21.56 15.90 19.17
CA GLY A 141 -20.09 15.79 19.15
C GLY A 141 -19.49 15.69 17.74
N LEU A 142 -20.27 15.29 16.73
CA LEU A 142 -19.81 15.20 15.34
C LEU A 142 -19.50 16.57 14.72
N GLN A 143 -20.05 17.65 15.26
CA GLN A 143 -19.74 19.01 14.80
C GLN A 143 -18.23 19.29 14.80
N ARG A 144 -17.48 18.67 15.71
CA ARG A 144 -16.01 18.84 15.79
C ARG A 144 -15.28 18.35 14.53
N PHE A 145 -15.86 17.40 13.81
CA PHE A 145 -15.34 16.89 12.53
C PHE A 145 -15.74 17.76 11.34
N ASN A 146 -16.37 18.91 11.57
CA ASN A 146 -16.84 19.82 10.51
C ASN A 146 -17.82 19.14 9.54
N LEU A 147 -18.64 18.21 10.05
CA LEU A 147 -19.67 17.52 9.27
C LEU A 147 -20.94 18.37 9.18
N THR A 148 -21.62 18.27 8.05
CA THR A 148 -22.92 18.90 7.79
C THR A 148 -24.07 17.92 8.05
N LEU A 149 -25.29 18.42 8.28
CA LEU A 149 -26.45 17.54 8.49
C LEU A 149 -26.77 16.65 7.30
N SER A 150 -26.47 17.08 6.08
CA SER A 150 -26.62 16.27 4.86
C SER A 150 -25.66 15.08 4.79
N GLU A 151 -24.56 15.12 5.54
CA GLU A 151 -23.59 14.02 5.60
C GLU A 151 -23.93 12.99 6.67
N LEU A 152 -24.89 13.28 7.56
CA LEU A 152 -25.26 12.38 8.66
C LEU A 152 -26.13 11.23 8.15
N ASP A 153 -25.58 10.02 8.28
CA ASP A 153 -26.31 8.77 8.14
C ASP A 153 -26.54 8.10 9.50
N SER A 154 -27.23 6.96 9.49
CA SER A 154 -27.49 6.15 10.70
C SER A 154 -26.19 5.67 11.36
N HIS A 155 -25.16 5.38 10.58
CA HIS A 155 -23.87 4.88 11.09
C HIS A 155 -23.10 5.97 11.84
N LEU A 156 -23.08 7.20 11.35
CA LEU A 156 -22.47 8.34 12.03
C LEU A 156 -23.23 8.72 13.31
N ARG A 157 -24.56 8.66 13.30
CA ARG A 157 -25.38 8.86 14.52
C ARG A 157 -25.10 7.77 15.58
N HIS A 158 -24.94 6.53 15.14
CA HIS A 158 -24.54 5.45 16.02
C HIS A 158 -23.13 5.67 16.59
N ALA A 159 -22.18 6.06 15.74
CA ALA A 159 -20.81 6.37 16.14
C ALA A 159 -20.75 7.50 17.18
N GLU A 160 -21.57 8.54 17.05
CA GLU A 160 -21.68 9.60 18.06
C GLU A 160 -22.16 9.05 19.41
N THR A 161 -23.19 8.20 19.40
CA THR A 161 -23.70 7.56 20.62
C THR A 161 -22.62 6.71 21.30
N MET A 162 -21.85 5.95 20.52
CA MET A 162 -20.72 5.17 21.01
C MET A 162 -19.62 6.07 21.60
N LEU A 163 -19.24 7.17 20.92
CA LEU A 163 -18.24 8.12 21.40
C LEU A 163 -18.65 8.78 22.71
N GLN A 164 -19.91 9.13 22.88
CA GLN A 164 -20.42 9.71 24.13
C GLN A 164 -20.31 8.72 25.29
N SER A 165 -20.73 7.46 25.08
CA SER A 165 -20.58 6.40 26.09
C SER A 165 -19.12 6.13 26.43
N PHE A 166 -18.25 6.09 25.41
CA PHE A 166 -16.81 5.93 25.57
C PHE A 166 -16.20 7.06 26.39
N LYS A 167 -16.49 8.32 26.06
CA LYS A 167 -15.99 9.51 26.78
C LYS A 167 -16.33 9.46 28.26
N LEU A 168 -17.58 9.15 28.60
CA LEU A 168 -18.05 9.06 29.98
C LEU A 168 -17.31 7.96 30.75
N ARG A 169 -17.22 6.76 30.18
CA ARG A 169 -16.59 5.60 30.84
C ARG A 169 -15.08 5.73 30.93
N LEU A 170 -14.43 6.31 29.91
CA LEU A 170 -12.99 6.56 29.90
C LEU A 170 -12.61 7.56 30.99
N SER A 171 -13.41 8.63 31.18
CA SER A 171 -13.20 9.59 32.27
C SER A 171 -13.16 8.90 33.63
N ALA A 172 -14.15 8.05 33.92
CA ALA A 172 -14.20 7.30 35.18
C ALA A 172 -12.99 6.36 35.36
N LYS A 173 -12.53 5.71 34.29
CA LYS A 173 -11.32 4.87 34.32
C LYS A 173 -10.05 5.69 34.55
N PHE A 174 -9.93 6.85 33.90
CA PHE A 174 -8.79 7.74 34.08
C PHE A 174 -8.78 8.37 35.48
N GLU A 175 -9.94 8.72 36.05
CA GLU A 175 -10.07 9.17 37.43
C GLU A 175 -9.63 8.08 38.43
N CYS A 176 -9.99 6.82 38.20
CA CYS A 176 -9.46 5.70 39.00
C CYS A 176 -7.93 5.63 38.92
N PHE A 177 -7.37 5.76 37.72
CA PHE A 177 -5.92 5.84 37.54
C PHE A 177 -5.33 7.00 38.34
N LEU A 178 -5.89 8.21 38.27
CA LEU A 178 -5.40 9.39 39.00
C LEU A 178 -5.47 9.26 40.52
N ARG A 179 -6.36 8.43 41.06
CA ARG A 179 -6.41 8.15 42.51
C ARG A 179 -5.28 7.22 42.97
N GLY A 180 -4.80 6.36 42.08
CA GLY A 180 -3.81 5.32 42.39
C GLY A 180 -4.33 4.22 43.32
N GLU A 181 -3.56 3.15 43.44
CA GLU A 181 -3.83 2.00 44.31
C GLU A 181 -2.84 1.98 45.48
N SER A 182 -3.34 1.71 46.69
CA SER A 182 -2.48 1.59 47.88
C SER A 182 -1.78 0.23 47.91
N LEU A 183 -0.47 0.22 48.12
CA LEU A 183 0.26 -1.03 48.38
C LEU A 183 -0.04 -1.50 49.82
N GLU A 184 -1.12 -2.24 50.02
CA GLU A 184 -1.36 -2.95 51.28
C GLU A 184 -0.94 -4.42 51.15
N GLY A 185 0.16 -4.77 51.84
CA GLY A 185 0.43 -6.14 52.28
C GLY A 185 1.45 -6.95 51.49
N TYR A 186 2.74 -6.72 51.70
CA TYR A 186 3.78 -7.77 51.72
C TYR A 186 4.98 -7.27 52.56
N GLY A 187 4.95 -7.49 53.87
CA GLY A 187 6.10 -7.24 54.77
C GLY A 187 5.67 -7.20 56.24
N PRO A 188 6.39 -7.87 57.17
CA PRO A 188 6.11 -7.77 58.59
C PRO A 188 6.42 -6.36 59.09
N SER A 189 5.68 -5.99 60.12
CA SER A 189 5.54 -4.68 60.75
C SER A 189 6.80 -3.82 60.85
N ASP A 190 6.55 -2.52 60.75
CA ASP A 190 7.43 -1.41 61.17
C ASP A 190 8.60 -1.07 60.25
N SER A 191 8.25 -0.43 59.13
CA SER A 191 8.95 0.67 58.41
C SER A 191 8.90 0.51 56.88
N ASN A 192 7.74 0.72 56.27
CA ASN A 192 7.65 0.89 54.82
C ASN A 192 6.80 2.13 54.47
N PRO A 193 7.27 3.04 53.59
CA PRO A 193 6.45 4.14 53.14
C PRO A 193 5.24 3.58 52.40
N LYS A 194 4.04 4.04 52.77
CA LYS A 194 2.78 3.77 52.06
C LYS A 194 2.90 4.31 50.63
N GLY A 195 3.39 3.48 49.71
CA GLY A 195 3.53 3.83 48.30
C GLY A 195 2.19 3.73 47.59
N VAL A 196 1.85 4.76 46.81
CA VAL A 196 0.72 4.71 45.87
C VAL A 196 1.26 4.30 44.50
N VAL A 197 0.63 3.30 43.88
CA VAL A 197 0.97 2.84 42.54
C VAL A 197 -0.06 3.34 41.55
N PHE A 198 0.43 3.89 40.44
CA PHE A 198 -0.40 4.37 39.34
C PHE A 198 -0.29 3.38 38.17
N ASN A 199 -1.35 2.61 37.90
CA ASN A 199 -1.39 1.62 36.83
C ASN A 199 -2.33 2.06 35.70
N TYR A 200 -1.77 2.45 34.56
CA TYR A 200 -2.56 2.88 33.40
C TYR A 200 -3.17 1.73 32.59
N THR A 201 -2.79 0.48 32.87
CA THR A 201 -3.22 -0.69 32.08
C THR A 201 -4.73 -0.80 31.90
N PRO A 202 -5.59 -0.61 32.93
CA PRO A 202 -7.04 -0.66 32.76
C PRO A 202 -7.60 0.41 31.81
N VAL A 203 -6.93 1.56 31.72
CA VAL A 203 -7.27 2.62 30.77
C VAL A 203 -6.87 2.20 29.37
N TYR A 204 -5.64 1.70 29.20
CA TYR A 204 -5.13 1.19 27.93
C TYR A 204 -6.00 0.07 27.35
N GLU A 205 -6.38 -0.92 28.17
CA GLU A 205 -7.24 -2.03 27.76
C GLU A 205 -8.63 -1.56 27.35
N PHE A 206 -9.20 -0.61 28.09
CA PHE A 206 -10.51 -0.03 27.76
C PHE A 206 -10.47 0.71 26.42
N VAL A 207 -9.45 1.54 26.18
CA VAL A 207 -9.28 2.21 24.87
C VAL A 207 -9.04 1.17 23.77
N SER A 208 -8.20 0.18 24.00
CA SER A 208 -7.92 -0.88 23.02
C SER A 208 -9.16 -1.67 22.64
N SER A 209 -10.02 -1.98 23.61
CA SER A 209 -11.32 -2.64 23.38
C SER A 209 -12.23 -1.77 22.52
N PHE A 210 -12.33 -0.47 22.83
CA PHE A 210 -13.12 0.45 22.02
C PHE A 210 -12.59 0.58 20.58
N LEU A 211 -11.27 0.58 20.40
CA LEU A 211 -10.67 0.56 19.06
C LEU A 211 -10.98 -0.75 18.32
N ASN A 212 -11.07 -1.90 19.01
CA ASN A 212 -11.54 -3.14 18.39
C ASN A 212 -13.00 -3.03 17.94
N GLU A 213 -13.87 -2.40 18.74
CA GLU A 213 -15.27 -2.14 18.35
C GLU A 213 -15.34 -1.19 17.14
N ALA A 214 -14.48 -0.18 17.09
CA ALA A 214 -14.37 0.71 15.92
C ALA A 214 -13.87 -0.02 14.67
N ASP A 215 -13.03 -1.06 14.82
CA ASP A 215 -12.57 -1.91 13.73
C ASP A 215 -13.69 -2.79 13.13
N GLN A 216 -14.79 -3.01 13.86
CA GLN A 216 -16.00 -3.69 13.35
C GLN A 216 -16.96 -2.76 12.61
N GLN A 217 -16.72 -1.44 12.63
CA GLN A 217 -17.53 -0.47 11.92
C GLN A 217 -16.96 -0.23 10.51
N GLU A 218 -17.80 0.20 9.58
CA GLU A 218 -17.38 0.46 8.19
C GLU A 218 -17.20 1.96 7.91
N GLY A 219 -16.36 2.25 6.91
CA GLY A 219 -16.23 3.56 6.28
C GLY A 219 -16.03 4.73 7.25
N ARG A 220 -16.92 5.73 7.13
CA ARG A 220 -16.86 7.03 7.84
C ARG A 220 -16.98 6.89 9.36
N ALA A 221 -17.89 6.02 9.83
CA ALA A 221 -18.15 5.82 11.25
C ALA A 221 -16.90 5.32 12.00
N ALA A 222 -16.20 4.35 11.42
CA ALA A 222 -14.98 3.81 11.98
C ALA A 222 -13.84 4.86 12.07
N ALA A 223 -13.69 5.73 11.06
CA ALA A 223 -12.71 6.81 11.11
C ALA A 223 -13.01 7.81 12.23
N VAL A 224 -14.28 8.21 12.35
CA VAL A 224 -14.77 9.12 13.40
C VAL A 224 -14.58 8.52 14.80
N LEU A 225 -14.87 7.23 15.00
CA LEU A 225 -14.67 6.55 16.28
C LEU A 225 -13.20 6.56 16.70
N ARG A 226 -12.27 6.22 15.79
CA ARG A 226 -10.83 6.17 16.11
C ARG A 226 -10.27 7.54 16.44
N LEU A 227 -10.59 8.56 15.63
CA LEU A 227 -10.13 9.93 15.87
C LEU A 227 -10.80 10.56 17.10
N GLY A 228 -12.09 10.29 17.31
CA GLY A 228 -12.82 10.73 18.50
C GLY A 228 -12.28 10.11 19.79
N ALA A 229 -11.82 8.86 19.75
CA ALA A 229 -11.11 8.25 20.87
C ALA A 229 -9.75 8.92 21.10
N ALA A 230 -8.98 9.16 20.04
CA ALA A 230 -7.69 9.85 20.11
C ALA A 230 -7.79 11.26 20.70
N GLU A 231 -8.84 12.01 20.37
CA GLU A 231 -9.11 13.34 20.95
C GLU A 231 -9.10 13.33 22.49
N VAL A 232 -9.57 12.23 23.08
CA VAL A 232 -9.72 12.10 24.53
C VAL A 232 -8.42 11.61 25.17
N PHE A 233 -7.93 10.43 24.77
CA PHE A 233 -6.81 9.80 25.47
C PHE A 233 -5.48 10.54 25.26
N ILE A 234 -5.32 11.32 24.18
CA ILE A 234 -4.08 12.07 23.92
C ILE A 234 -3.79 13.10 25.04
N ARG A 235 -4.85 13.54 25.75
CA ARG A 235 -4.77 14.50 26.85
C ARG A 235 -4.45 13.87 28.19
N HIS A 236 -4.50 12.54 28.30
CA HIS A 236 -4.12 11.86 29.54
C HIS A 236 -2.64 12.09 29.81
N PHE A 237 -2.23 12.08 31.08
CA PHE A 237 -0.85 12.37 31.49
C PHE A 237 -0.39 11.36 32.54
N GLN A 238 0.92 11.20 32.65
CA GLN A 238 1.51 10.35 33.67
C GLN A 238 1.54 11.10 35.01
N VAL A 239 1.09 10.43 36.07
CA VAL A 239 1.25 10.92 37.45
C VAL A 239 2.59 10.43 38.00
N SER A 240 3.31 11.29 38.70
CA SER A 240 4.55 10.94 39.40
C SER A 240 4.21 10.12 40.65
N GLY A 241 4.72 8.88 40.74
CA GLY A 241 4.57 7.99 41.89
C GLY A 241 5.88 7.34 42.31
N SER A 242 5.90 6.71 43.49
CA SER A 242 7.10 6.08 44.07
C SER A 242 7.54 4.80 43.33
N TYR A 243 6.62 4.15 42.62
CA TYR A 243 6.86 2.93 41.86
C TYR A 243 6.17 3.01 40.49
N ILE A 244 6.94 2.82 39.42
CA ILE A 244 6.45 2.73 38.05
C ILE A 244 6.53 1.26 37.63
N SER A 245 5.39 0.68 37.26
CA SER A 245 5.37 -0.67 36.67
C SER A 245 6.12 -0.67 35.34
N HIS A 246 6.97 -1.68 35.11
CA HIS A 246 7.80 -1.79 33.90
C HIS A 246 7.03 -2.19 32.63
N SER A 247 5.71 -2.42 32.72
CA SER A 247 4.90 -2.69 31.53
C SER A 247 4.64 -1.41 30.72
N PRO A 248 4.86 -1.40 29.39
CA PRO A 248 4.53 -0.25 28.55
C PRO A 248 3.06 0.16 28.60
N THR A 249 2.16 -0.77 28.93
CA THR A 249 0.71 -0.50 29.08
C THR A 249 0.38 0.20 30.40
N ALA A 250 1.24 0.08 31.40
CA ALA A 250 1.05 0.68 32.72
C ALA A 250 1.54 2.13 32.79
N ASN A 251 2.41 2.54 31.86
CA ASN A 251 2.88 3.91 31.70
C ASN A 251 1.97 4.68 30.72
N ALA A 252 1.37 5.78 31.16
CA ALA A 252 0.45 6.58 30.33
C ALA A 252 1.15 7.21 29.12
N VAL A 253 2.44 7.55 29.19
CA VAL A 253 3.17 8.12 28.05
C VAL A 253 3.36 7.08 26.95
N GLU A 254 3.87 5.90 27.31
CA GLU A 254 4.12 4.81 26.37
C GLU A 254 2.82 4.24 25.81
N ALA A 255 1.82 4.02 26.66
CA ALA A 255 0.50 3.55 26.26
C ALA A 255 -0.18 4.49 25.25
N ARG A 256 -0.13 5.81 25.47
CA ARG A 256 -0.69 6.80 24.52
C ARG A 256 0.01 6.75 23.17
N LEU A 257 1.33 6.58 23.13
CA LEU A 257 2.09 6.48 21.89
C LEU A 257 1.63 5.27 21.07
N VAL A 258 1.55 4.09 21.70
CA VAL A 258 1.10 2.85 21.03
C VAL A 258 -0.34 2.97 20.54
N LEU A 259 -1.25 3.51 21.36
CA LEU A 259 -2.65 3.72 20.97
C LEU A 259 -2.78 4.71 19.80
N LEU A 260 -2.01 5.80 19.82
CA LEU A 260 -2.04 6.80 18.76
C LEU A 260 -1.46 6.25 17.45
N GLN A 261 -0.37 5.48 17.50
CA GLN A 261 0.17 4.78 16.33
C GLN A 261 -0.85 3.83 15.72
N ARG A 262 -1.58 3.07 16.54
CA ARG A 262 -2.69 2.21 16.09
C ARG A 262 -3.78 3.02 15.40
N VAL A 263 -4.22 4.13 16.00
CA VAL A 263 -5.24 5.02 15.38
C VAL A 263 -4.76 5.55 14.04
N ILE A 264 -3.53 6.05 13.97
CA ILE A 264 -2.94 6.59 12.73
C ILE A 264 -2.90 5.53 11.64
N ALA A 265 -2.36 4.34 11.94
CA ALA A 265 -2.25 3.26 10.96
C ALA A 265 -3.61 2.84 10.40
N SER A 266 -4.62 2.69 11.27
CA SER A 266 -5.97 2.34 10.84
C SER A 266 -6.63 3.44 10.01
N VAL A 267 -6.48 4.71 10.39
CA VAL A 267 -7.08 5.83 9.64
C VAL A 267 -6.36 6.06 8.30
N GLN A 268 -5.03 5.96 8.25
CA GLN A 268 -4.27 5.98 6.99
C GLN A 268 -4.74 4.86 6.05
N ARG A 269 -4.90 3.63 6.56
CA ARG A 269 -5.43 2.50 5.78
C ARG A 269 -6.81 2.84 5.21
N GLN A 270 -7.70 3.43 6.00
CA GLN A 270 -9.02 3.84 5.48
C GLN A 270 -8.92 4.93 4.41
N MET A 271 -8.12 5.97 4.63
CA MET A 271 -7.95 7.07 3.67
C MET A 271 -7.41 6.59 2.30
N VAL A 272 -6.58 5.54 2.30
CA VAL A 272 -5.97 4.99 1.07
C VAL A 272 -6.81 3.88 0.44
N MET A 273 -7.36 2.96 1.24
CA MET A 273 -7.92 1.70 0.74
C MET A 273 -9.44 1.68 0.65
N SER A 274 -10.14 2.59 1.34
CA SER A 274 -11.62 2.64 1.31
C SER A 274 -12.14 3.77 0.42
N SER A 275 -13.43 3.72 0.10
CA SER A 275 -14.10 4.69 -0.78
C SER A 275 -14.49 5.99 -0.07
N LEU A 276 -13.60 6.55 0.76
CA LEU A 276 -13.82 7.86 1.39
C LEU A 276 -13.69 8.98 0.35
N THR A 277 -14.63 9.92 0.38
CA THR A 277 -14.59 11.10 -0.48
C THR A 277 -13.44 12.02 -0.09
N PRO A 278 -12.77 12.71 -1.03
CA PRO A 278 -11.68 13.65 -0.76
C PRO A 278 -12.04 14.74 0.26
N ASP A 279 -13.26 15.28 0.20
CA ASP A 279 -13.77 16.26 1.17
C ASP A 279 -13.81 15.70 2.61
N PHE A 280 -14.28 14.46 2.77
CA PHE A 280 -14.30 13.79 4.07
C PHE A 280 -12.88 13.49 4.57
N ILE A 281 -11.97 13.06 3.69
CA ILE A 281 -10.54 12.88 4.02
C ILE A 281 -9.96 14.21 4.56
N HIS A 282 -10.25 15.32 3.90
CA HIS A 282 -9.80 16.64 4.34
C HIS A 282 -10.33 17.01 5.74
N LYS A 283 -11.62 16.76 6.01
CA LYS A 283 -12.23 16.97 7.33
C LYS A 283 -11.56 16.15 8.44
N LEU A 284 -11.22 14.88 8.17
CA LEU A 284 -10.48 14.03 9.12
C LEU A 284 -9.07 14.59 9.40
N GLN A 285 -8.38 15.07 8.36
CA GLN A 285 -7.05 15.68 8.48
C GLN A 285 -7.10 16.97 9.29
N GLU A 286 -8.06 17.83 9.00
CA GLU A 286 -8.27 19.09 9.71
C GLU A 286 -8.58 18.84 11.19
N PHE A 287 -9.46 17.89 11.49
CA PHE A 287 -9.74 17.45 12.87
C PHE A 287 -8.47 17.00 13.58
N TYR A 288 -7.69 16.12 12.95
CA TYR A 288 -6.47 15.58 13.53
C TYR A 288 -5.42 16.66 13.80
N GLN A 289 -5.23 17.60 12.86
CA GLN A 289 -4.28 18.71 13.01
C GLN A 289 -4.66 19.68 14.14
N LYS A 290 -5.94 19.76 14.49
CA LYS A 290 -6.48 20.56 15.61
C LYS A 290 -6.34 19.88 16.97
N LEU A 291 -5.96 18.60 17.03
CA LEU A 291 -5.75 17.90 18.30
C LEU A 291 -4.61 18.55 19.11
N PHE A 292 -4.72 18.48 20.43
CA PHE A 292 -3.67 18.94 21.34
C PHE A 292 -2.61 17.84 21.49
N PHE A 293 -1.48 17.99 20.79
CA PHE A 293 -0.34 17.07 20.90
C PHE A 293 0.60 17.49 22.04
N PRO A 294 0.79 16.64 23.06
CA PRO A 294 1.88 16.79 24.03
C PRO A 294 3.24 16.89 23.34
N PRO A 295 4.26 17.50 23.99
CA PRO A 295 5.59 17.69 23.42
C PRO A 295 6.20 16.41 22.83
N GLU A 296 5.98 15.27 23.47
CA GLU A 296 6.55 13.97 23.10
C GLU A 296 5.92 13.40 21.82
N LEU A 297 4.72 13.87 21.44
CA LEU A 297 3.95 13.38 20.28
C LEU A 297 3.90 14.40 19.14
N LYS A 298 4.62 15.53 19.24
CA LYS A 298 4.57 16.61 18.22
C LYS A 298 4.97 16.15 16.83
N ASN A 299 5.89 15.20 16.70
CA ASN A 299 6.32 14.63 15.42
C ASN A 299 5.19 13.86 14.70
N MET A 300 4.16 13.41 15.42
CA MET A 300 3.03 12.68 14.85
C MET A 300 1.94 13.61 14.29
N LYS A 301 2.03 14.93 14.49
CA LYS A 301 0.97 15.87 14.10
C LYS A 301 0.66 15.86 12.60
N SER A 302 1.65 15.59 11.75
CA SER A 302 1.50 15.46 10.30
C SER A 302 1.22 14.03 9.83
N SER A 303 1.03 13.08 10.76
CA SER A 303 0.91 11.67 10.40
C SER A 303 -0.30 11.38 9.51
N LEU A 304 -1.36 12.18 9.56
CA LEU A 304 -2.52 12.00 8.68
C LEU A 304 -2.51 12.88 7.42
N CYS A 305 -1.40 13.56 7.08
CA CYS A 305 -1.27 14.31 5.83
C CYS A 305 -1.11 13.39 4.60
N VAL A 306 -2.13 12.57 4.33
CA VAL A 306 -2.27 11.65 3.20
C VAL A 306 -2.90 12.37 2.01
N ARG A 307 -2.28 12.31 0.83
CA ARG A 307 -2.90 12.87 -0.38
C ARG A 307 -4.09 12.00 -0.82
N PRO A 308 -5.26 12.55 -1.14
CA PRO A 308 -6.34 11.76 -1.73
C PRO A 308 -5.94 11.28 -3.15
N TRP A 309 -6.63 10.28 -3.67
CA TRP A 309 -6.31 9.69 -4.99
C TRP A 309 -6.48 10.65 -6.17
N ASP A 310 -7.29 11.70 -6.00
CA ASP A 310 -7.55 12.76 -6.98
C ASP A 310 -6.62 13.98 -6.82
N ASP A 311 -5.64 13.94 -5.90
CA ASP A 311 -4.61 14.98 -5.79
C ASP A 311 -3.91 15.19 -7.15
N VAL A 312 -3.81 16.46 -7.56
CA VAL A 312 -3.36 16.81 -8.91
C VAL A 312 -1.93 16.34 -9.19
N LEU A 313 -1.02 16.44 -8.21
CA LEU A 313 0.36 16.00 -8.39
C LEU A 313 0.41 14.47 -8.49
N LEU A 314 -0.26 13.77 -7.57
CA LEU A 314 -0.34 12.31 -7.59
C LEU A 314 -0.94 11.79 -8.91
N VAL A 315 -2.08 12.32 -9.34
CA VAL A 315 -2.75 11.93 -10.59
C VAL A 315 -1.82 12.16 -11.79
N SER A 316 -1.11 13.29 -11.84
CA SER A 316 -0.17 13.57 -12.92
C SER A 316 0.97 12.54 -12.99
N VAL A 317 1.45 12.06 -11.84
CA VAL A 317 2.47 11.00 -11.76
C VAL A 317 1.89 9.66 -12.21
N LEU A 318 0.72 9.26 -11.69
CA LEU A 318 0.06 8.00 -12.04
C LEU A 318 -0.24 7.92 -13.54
N LYS A 319 -0.70 9.03 -14.14
CA LYS A 319 -0.93 9.15 -15.60
C LYS A 319 0.36 9.23 -16.43
N GLY A 320 1.52 9.40 -15.80
CA GLY A 320 2.82 9.51 -16.48
C GLY A 320 3.09 10.89 -17.09
N GLN A 321 2.26 11.89 -16.80
CA GLN A 321 2.44 13.28 -17.22
C GLN A 321 3.55 13.97 -16.40
N ASN A 322 3.79 13.50 -15.19
CA ASN A 322 4.86 13.97 -14.32
C ASN A 322 5.82 12.84 -13.95
N VAL A 323 7.02 12.85 -14.53
CA VAL A 323 8.07 11.85 -14.29
C VAL A 323 9.07 12.26 -13.22
N SER A 324 8.89 13.43 -12.60
CA SER A 324 9.80 13.97 -11.58
C SER A 324 9.23 13.89 -10.17
N GLY A 325 7.91 13.75 -10.02
CA GLY A 325 7.25 13.86 -8.71
C GLY A 325 7.23 15.29 -8.16
N VAL A 326 7.46 16.29 -9.01
CA VAL A 326 7.56 17.70 -8.64
C VAL A 326 6.57 18.53 -9.43
N ARG A 327 5.83 19.43 -8.77
CA ARG A 327 5.01 20.46 -9.41
C ARG A 327 5.38 21.83 -8.86
N LYS A 328 5.39 22.86 -9.72
CA LYS A 328 5.44 24.26 -9.26
C LYS A 328 4.02 24.77 -9.14
N ASP A 329 3.61 25.18 -7.95
CA ASP A 329 2.33 25.82 -7.70
C ASP A 329 2.55 27.20 -7.07
N LYS A 330 2.10 28.25 -7.77
CA LYS A 330 2.25 29.66 -7.34
C LYS A 330 3.67 30.02 -6.85
N GLY A 331 4.68 29.52 -7.54
CA GLY A 331 6.10 29.73 -7.21
C GLY A 331 6.67 28.84 -6.09
N LYS A 332 5.83 28.05 -5.41
CA LYS A 332 6.27 27.05 -4.42
C LYS A 332 6.44 25.68 -5.09
N LYS A 333 7.47 24.95 -4.66
CA LYS A 333 7.74 23.58 -5.11
C LYS A 333 6.88 22.62 -4.27
N ASP A 334 5.97 21.93 -4.93
CA ASP A 334 5.22 20.81 -4.37
C ASP A 334 5.93 19.50 -4.75
N LEU A 335 6.20 18.67 -3.74
CA LEU A 335 6.94 17.41 -3.86
C LEU A 335 6.02 16.25 -3.49
N LEU A 336 6.10 15.15 -4.24
CA LEU A 336 5.39 13.92 -3.90
C LEU A 336 6.14 13.19 -2.77
N ILE A 337 5.85 13.61 -1.54
CA ILE A 337 6.38 13.02 -0.31
C ILE A 337 5.22 12.38 0.46
N GLU A 338 5.36 11.12 0.84
CA GLU A 338 4.38 10.38 1.64
C GLU A 338 5.07 9.52 2.70
N GLN A 339 4.42 9.32 3.85
CA GLN A 339 4.91 8.36 4.85
C GLN A 339 4.97 6.95 4.27
N ILE A 340 5.95 6.15 4.69
CA ILE A 340 6.19 4.82 4.13
C ILE A 340 4.96 3.93 4.27
N ALA A 341 4.24 4.03 5.40
CA ALA A 341 2.98 3.32 5.60
C ALA A 341 1.95 3.61 4.48
N VAL A 342 1.85 4.86 4.02
CA VAL A 342 0.98 5.26 2.91
C VAL A 342 1.49 4.70 1.59
N VAL A 343 2.80 4.74 1.34
CA VAL A 343 3.43 4.14 0.15
C VAL A 343 3.11 2.63 0.06
N LEU A 344 3.18 1.92 1.18
CA LEU A 344 2.84 0.49 1.26
C LEU A 344 1.36 0.24 0.96
N LEU A 345 0.47 1.04 1.54
CA LEU A 345 -0.98 0.93 1.28
C LEU A 345 -1.32 1.21 -0.18
N ARG A 346 -0.70 2.24 -0.80
CA ARG A 346 -0.89 2.51 -2.24
C ARG A 346 -0.36 1.37 -3.09
N THR A 347 0.77 0.80 -2.71
CA THR A 347 1.36 -0.37 -3.38
C THR A 347 0.42 -1.58 -3.30
N GLU A 348 -0.23 -1.80 -2.16
CA GLU A 348 -1.26 -2.83 -2.00
C GLU A 348 -2.48 -2.57 -2.91
N VAL A 349 -3.04 -1.36 -2.88
CA VAL A 349 -4.22 -0.99 -3.71
C VAL A 349 -3.94 -1.15 -5.20
N LEU A 350 -2.83 -0.60 -5.69
CA LEU A 350 -2.51 -0.65 -7.12
C LEU A 350 -2.21 -2.08 -7.61
N GLN A 351 -1.64 -2.94 -6.74
CA GLN A 351 -1.50 -4.36 -7.05
C GLN A 351 -2.86 -5.08 -7.12
N GLN A 352 -3.75 -4.85 -6.15
CA GLN A 352 -5.10 -5.45 -6.13
C GLN A 352 -5.93 -5.02 -7.35
N GLN A 353 -5.71 -3.82 -7.86
CA GLN A 353 -6.36 -3.29 -9.07
C GLN A 353 -5.64 -3.66 -10.37
N HIS A 354 -4.54 -4.42 -10.31
CA HIS A 354 -3.67 -4.74 -11.46
C HIS A 354 -3.16 -3.51 -12.24
N ARG A 355 -3.03 -2.34 -11.56
CA ARG A 355 -2.55 -1.07 -12.14
C ARG A 355 -1.03 -0.95 -12.04
N TYR A 356 -0.31 -1.95 -12.53
CA TYR A 356 1.14 -2.07 -12.34
C TYR A 356 1.95 -0.94 -13.00
N ARG A 357 1.54 -0.44 -14.18
CA ARG A 357 2.21 0.73 -14.81
C ARG A 357 2.20 1.96 -13.92
N GLU A 358 1.06 2.23 -13.30
CA GLU A 358 0.89 3.39 -12.43
C GLU A 358 1.69 3.24 -11.15
N LEU A 359 1.71 2.02 -10.59
CA LEU A 359 2.57 1.67 -9.45
C LEU A 359 4.05 1.92 -9.76
N CYS A 360 4.53 1.47 -10.92
CA CYS A 360 5.91 1.73 -11.35
C CYS A 360 6.21 3.23 -11.46
N ARG A 361 5.29 4.03 -12.04
CA ARG A 361 5.46 5.49 -12.15
C ARG A 361 5.54 6.15 -10.79
N TYR A 362 4.64 5.78 -9.89
CA TYR A 362 4.60 6.27 -8.52
C TYR A 362 5.88 5.96 -7.75
N LEU A 363 6.29 4.68 -7.69
CA LEU A 363 7.46 4.24 -6.92
C LEU A 363 8.77 4.87 -7.39
N ARG A 364 8.88 5.21 -8.68
CA ARG A 364 10.08 5.86 -9.24
C ARG A 364 10.33 7.25 -8.67
N VAL A 365 9.29 7.97 -8.27
CA VAL A 365 9.38 9.41 -7.96
C VAL A 365 8.96 9.78 -6.55
N VAL A 366 8.14 8.95 -5.87
CA VAL A 366 7.70 9.24 -4.50
C VAL A 366 8.89 9.23 -3.54
N GLU A 367 8.97 10.22 -2.66
CA GLU A 367 9.90 10.27 -1.53
C GLU A 367 9.16 9.86 -0.23
N SER A 368 9.92 9.34 0.74
CA SER A 368 9.34 8.82 1.97
C SER A 368 10.26 8.98 3.17
N ASP A 369 9.70 8.88 4.38
CA ASP A 369 10.40 9.00 5.66
C ASP A 369 11.30 7.79 5.99
N ASP A 370 11.06 6.64 5.36
CA ASP A 370 11.96 5.47 5.42
C ASP A 370 12.54 5.15 4.03
N SER A 371 13.73 5.70 3.75
CA SER A 371 14.42 5.51 2.47
C SER A 371 14.89 4.06 2.25
N LYS A 372 15.18 3.31 3.33
CA LYS A 372 15.64 1.92 3.24
C LYS A 372 14.48 1.02 2.83
N LEU A 373 13.34 1.14 3.49
CA LEU A 373 12.16 0.36 3.14
C LEU A 373 11.60 0.78 1.78
N LEU A 374 11.60 2.08 1.45
CA LEU A 374 11.25 2.56 0.11
C LEU A 374 12.15 1.93 -0.97
N GLN A 375 13.46 1.80 -0.74
CA GLN A 375 14.36 1.16 -1.69
C GLN A 375 14.01 -0.32 -1.88
N GLN A 376 13.66 -1.05 -0.81
CA GLN A 376 13.21 -2.44 -0.93
C GLN A 376 11.95 -2.56 -1.78
N VAL A 377 11.00 -1.62 -1.66
CA VAL A 377 9.79 -1.60 -2.49
C VAL A 377 10.12 -1.25 -3.94
N ARG A 378 11.05 -0.31 -4.17
CA ARG A 378 11.54 0.05 -5.53
C ARG A 378 12.27 -1.11 -6.21
N ASP A 379 12.90 -2.00 -5.45
CA ASP A 379 13.55 -3.20 -6.01
C ASP A 379 12.55 -4.19 -6.63
N LEU A 380 11.24 -4.01 -6.37
CA LEU A 380 10.15 -4.75 -7.02
C LEU A 380 9.61 -4.10 -8.30
N ILE A 381 10.10 -2.92 -8.71
CA ILE A 381 9.73 -2.33 -9.99
C ILE A 381 9.86 -3.32 -11.16
N PRO A 382 10.94 -4.13 -11.27
CA PRO A 382 11.04 -5.15 -12.31
C PRO A 382 9.93 -6.20 -12.26
N PHE A 383 9.54 -6.61 -11.05
CA PHE A 383 8.44 -7.56 -10.82
C PHE A 383 7.13 -6.96 -11.34
N PHE A 384 6.82 -5.71 -11.00
CA PHE A 384 5.59 -5.05 -11.46
C PHE A 384 5.56 -4.86 -12.99
N PHE A 385 6.69 -4.55 -13.63
CA PHE A 385 6.77 -4.54 -15.10
C PHE A 385 6.48 -5.91 -15.72
N CYS A 386 7.02 -6.97 -15.11
CA CYS A 386 6.74 -8.32 -15.56
C CYS A 386 5.24 -8.62 -15.43
N MET A 387 4.64 -8.37 -14.26
CA MET A 387 3.21 -8.61 -14.00
C MET A 387 2.27 -7.80 -14.90
N ASP A 388 2.73 -6.67 -15.45
CA ASP A 388 2.03 -5.90 -16.49
C ASP A 388 2.09 -6.54 -17.90
N GLY A 389 2.85 -7.62 -18.06
CA GLY A 389 3.11 -8.31 -19.34
C GLY A 389 4.42 -7.89 -20.03
N SER A 390 5.16 -6.91 -19.49
CA SER A 390 6.39 -6.39 -20.13
C SER A 390 7.65 -7.07 -19.60
N LEU A 391 7.97 -8.26 -20.11
CA LEU A 391 9.21 -8.98 -19.74
C LEU A 391 10.49 -8.21 -20.09
N PRO A 392 10.64 -7.62 -21.30
CA PRO A 392 11.82 -6.82 -21.62
C PRO A 392 11.95 -5.57 -20.73
N GLY A 393 10.82 -4.93 -20.39
CA GLY A 393 10.79 -3.78 -19.48
C GLY A 393 11.20 -4.14 -18.06
N GLY A 394 10.76 -5.31 -17.57
CA GLY A 394 11.20 -5.88 -16.30
C GLY A 394 12.69 -6.17 -16.30
N LEU A 395 13.19 -6.86 -17.34
CA LEU A 395 14.62 -7.14 -17.50
C LEU A 395 15.47 -5.87 -17.52
N HIS A 396 15.07 -4.85 -18.26
CA HIS A 396 15.79 -3.58 -18.30
C HIS A 396 15.82 -2.89 -16.93
N SER A 397 14.70 -2.94 -16.20
CA SER A 397 14.57 -2.32 -14.87
C SER A 397 15.40 -3.01 -13.77
N LEU A 398 15.92 -4.23 -14.01
CA LEU A 398 16.85 -4.90 -13.10
C LEU A 398 18.25 -4.28 -13.09
N PHE A 399 18.62 -3.56 -14.15
CA PHE A 399 19.97 -3.03 -14.34
C PHE A 399 20.03 -1.52 -14.66
N PRO A 400 19.40 -0.65 -13.84
CA PRO A 400 19.64 0.80 -13.93
C PRO A 400 21.11 1.11 -13.63
N THR A 401 21.56 2.28 -14.08
CA THR A 401 22.94 2.77 -13.88
C THR A 401 23.32 2.95 -12.41
N VAL A 402 22.33 3.27 -11.57
CA VAL A 402 22.49 3.51 -10.13
C VAL A 402 21.54 2.60 -9.36
N ASN A 403 22.02 1.99 -8.27
CA ASN A 403 21.24 1.17 -7.35
C ASN A 403 20.48 0.00 -8.02
N ALA A 404 21.14 -0.75 -8.91
CA ALA A 404 20.52 -1.87 -9.62
C ALA A 404 19.87 -2.90 -8.69
N PRO A 405 18.56 -3.23 -8.87
CA PRO A 405 17.89 -4.28 -8.11
C PRO A 405 18.56 -5.65 -8.28
N ALA A 406 19.16 -5.93 -9.45
CA ALA A 406 19.85 -7.18 -9.73
C ALA A 406 20.93 -7.55 -8.69
N ALA A 407 21.61 -6.57 -8.09
CA ALA A 407 22.65 -6.80 -7.09
C ALA A 407 22.11 -7.28 -5.73
N ARG A 408 20.81 -7.11 -5.47
CA ARG A 408 20.14 -7.40 -4.20
C ARG A 408 19.11 -8.55 -4.30
N LEU A 409 19.12 -9.31 -5.40
CA LEU A 409 18.23 -10.46 -5.54
C LEU A 409 18.57 -11.54 -4.51
N THR A 410 17.53 -12.18 -3.96
CA THR A 410 17.69 -13.46 -3.30
C THR A 410 17.76 -14.58 -4.34
N PRO A 411 18.37 -15.73 -4.02
CA PRO A 411 18.34 -16.90 -4.91
C PRO A 411 16.93 -17.27 -5.38
N ASP A 412 15.94 -17.24 -4.48
CA ASP A 412 14.56 -17.61 -4.84
C ASP A 412 13.92 -16.60 -5.80
N LEU A 413 14.20 -15.30 -5.63
CA LEU A 413 13.70 -14.27 -6.53
C LEU A 413 14.41 -14.34 -7.90
N PHE A 414 15.70 -14.68 -7.92
CA PHE A 414 16.41 -14.96 -9.16
C PHE A 414 15.79 -16.14 -9.92
N LEU A 415 15.53 -17.26 -9.24
CA LEU A 415 14.88 -18.43 -9.82
C LEU A 415 13.48 -18.11 -10.35
N PHE A 416 12.73 -17.27 -9.62
CA PHE A 416 11.44 -16.76 -10.07
C PHE A 416 11.56 -16.00 -11.39
N TYR A 417 12.45 -15.00 -11.47
CA TYR A 417 12.67 -14.24 -12.72
C TYR A 417 13.18 -15.12 -13.85
N LEU A 418 14.06 -16.08 -13.54
CA LEU A 418 14.61 -16.99 -14.54
C LEU A 418 13.49 -17.81 -15.20
N ARG A 419 12.61 -18.43 -14.40
CA ARG A 419 11.43 -19.16 -14.91
C ARG A 419 10.46 -18.23 -15.63
N LEU A 420 10.20 -17.05 -15.08
CA LEU A 420 9.29 -16.09 -15.67
C LEU A 420 9.77 -15.63 -17.06
N PHE A 421 11.07 -15.35 -17.22
CA PHE A 421 11.64 -14.96 -18.50
C PHE A 421 11.69 -16.11 -19.52
N THR A 422 11.90 -17.35 -19.09
CA THR A 422 11.94 -18.51 -20.01
C THR A 422 10.58 -19.02 -20.42
N THR A 423 9.55 -18.80 -19.60
CA THR A 423 8.22 -19.39 -19.86
C THR A 423 7.13 -18.37 -20.14
N ALA A 424 7.33 -17.09 -19.81
CA ALA A 424 6.29 -16.06 -19.81
C ALA A 424 5.03 -16.49 -19.04
N THR A 425 5.24 -17.24 -17.96
CA THR A 425 4.18 -17.66 -17.04
C THR A 425 4.39 -17.03 -15.67
N ALA A 426 3.32 -16.90 -14.88
CA ALA A 426 3.38 -16.50 -13.47
C ALA A 426 2.20 -17.11 -12.68
N PRO A 427 2.32 -17.33 -11.35
CA PRO A 427 1.19 -17.68 -10.51
C PRO A 427 0.15 -16.54 -10.49
N PRO A 428 -1.17 -16.81 -10.64
CA PRO A 428 -2.21 -15.77 -10.64
C PRO A 428 -2.25 -14.91 -9.38
N THR A 429 -1.81 -15.47 -8.25
CA THR A 429 -1.78 -14.84 -6.93
C THR A 429 -0.40 -14.30 -6.54
N ALA A 430 0.56 -14.25 -7.49
CA ALA A 430 1.88 -13.68 -7.25
C ALA A 430 1.72 -12.21 -6.86
N THR A 431 1.99 -11.92 -5.58
CA THR A 431 1.84 -10.59 -4.99
C THR A 431 3.07 -10.27 -4.18
N ALA A 432 3.47 -9.00 -4.21
CA ALA A 432 4.48 -8.51 -3.29
C ALA A 432 3.82 -8.07 -1.99
N ARG A 433 4.19 -8.71 -0.89
CA ARG A 433 3.81 -8.27 0.45
C ARG A 433 4.93 -7.45 1.06
N VAL A 434 4.54 -6.39 1.75
CA VAL A 434 5.47 -5.56 2.50
C VAL A 434 4.97 -5.47 3.93
N SER A 435 5.54 -6.31 4.80
CA SER A 435 5.21 -6.34 6.23
C SER A 435 6.49 -6.54 7.02
N GLY A 436 7.15 -5.45 7.42
CA GLY A 436 8.46 -5.46 8.10
C GLY A 436 9.65 -5.75 7.18
N SER A 437 9.46 -6.62 6.18
CA SER A 437 10.38 -6.81 5.04
C SER A 437 9.58 -6.96 3.74
N VAL A 438 10.21 -6.63 2.62
CA VAL A 438 9.63 -6.82 1.29
C VAL A 438 9.86 -8.27 0.85
N GLN A 439 8.79 -9.01 0.60
CA GLN A 439 8.85 -10.37 0.10
C GLN A 439 7.85 -10.57 -1.04
N VAL A 440 8.32 -11.15 -2.15
CA VAL A 440 7.42 -11.67 -3.19
C VAL A 440 6.85 -12.98 -2.68
N CYS A 441 5.55 -13.01 -2.43
CA CYS A 441 4.85 -14.23 -2.06
C CYS A 441 4.55 -15.01 -3.35
N ILE A 442 5.36 -16.03 -3.59
CA ILE A 442 5.15 -17.00 -4.67
C ILE A 442 4.19 -18.05 -4.13
N SER A 443 2.98 -18.12 -4.68
CA SER A 443 2.02 -19.16 -4.35
C SER A 443 2.45 -20.49 -4.95
N ASP A 444 2.13 -21.60 -4.26
CA ASP A 444 2.24 -22.96 -4.81
C ASP A 444 1.25 -23.23 -5.96
N ALA A 445 0.42 -22.25 -6.31
CA ALA A 445 -0.48 -22.30 -7.46
C ALA A 445 0.26 -22.58 -8.77
N ALA A 446 -0.40 -23.28 -9.67
CA ALA A 446 0.12 -23.57 -11.00
C ALA A 446 0.40 -22.26 -11.76
N TRP A 447 1.59 -22.19 -12.37
CA TRP A 447 1.99 -21.06 -13.21
C TRP A 447 1.13 -21.04 -14.48
N GLN A 448 0.58 -19.86 -14.80
CA GLN A 448 -0.29 -19.67 -15.97
C GLN A 448 0.36 -18.71 -16.98
N PRO A 449 0.06 -18.85 -18.28
CA PRO A 449 0.47 -17.90 -19.30
C PRO A 449 0.05 -16.47 -18.94
N MET A 450 0.99 -15.54 -19.07
CA MET A 450 0.74 -14.13 -18.84
C MET A 450 0.14 -13.50 -20.10
N LYS A 451 -0.84 -12.62 -19.92
CA LYS A 451 -1.50 -11.93 -21.03
C LYS A 451 -0.47 -11.12 -21.83
N ASP A 452 -0.47 -11.30 -23.15
CA ASP A 452 0.37 -10.58 -24.12
C ASP A 452 1.90 -10.72 -23.92
N ALA A 453 2.36 -11.63 -23.06
CA ALA A 453 3.77 -11.87 -22.81
C ALA A 453 4.30 -13.04 -23.63
N VAL A 454 5.53 -12.91 -24.14
CA VAL A 454 6.24 -13.97 -24.89
C VAL A 454 7.55 -14.29 -24.17
N PRO A 455 7.96 -15.57 -24.09
CA PRO A 455 9.26 -15.94 -23.53
C PRO A 455 10.41 -15.15 -24.15
N LEU A 456 11.38 -14.76 -23.32
CA LEU A 456 12.60 -14.13 -23.80
C LEU A 456 13.51 -15.18 -24.46
N PRO A 457 14.24 -14.84 -25.53
CA PRO A 457 15.19 -15.76 -26.15
C PRO A 457 16.27 -16.21 -25.16
N ASP A 458 16.72 -17.47 -25.25
CA ASP A 458 17.70 -18.05 -24.31
C ASP A 458 18.98 -17.22 -24.21
N VAL A 459 19.49 -16.68 -25.32
CA VAL A 459 20.65 -15.77 -25.32
C VAL A 459 20.44 -14.52 -24.44
N VAL A 460 19.21 -14.01 -24.36
CA VAL A 460 18.84 -12.88 -23.50
C VAL A 460 18.75 -13.32 -22.04
N VAL A 461 18.19 -14.51 -21.78
CA VAL A 461 18.09 -15.09 -20.44
C VAL A 461 19.46 -15.43 -19.87
N VAL A 462 20.36 -16.03 -20.67
CA VAL A 462 21.75 -16.29 -20.29
C VAL A 462 22.48 -15.00 -19.98
N ARG A 463 22.31 -13.96 -20.82
CA ARG A 463 22.88 -12.63 -20.55
C ARG A 463 22.37 -12.06 -19.23
N PHE A 464 21.07 -12.16 -18.97
CA PHE A 464 20.47 -11.77 -17.69
C PHE A 464 21.14 -12.50 -16.53
N ALA A 465 21.19 -13.83 -16.58
CA ALA A 465 21.69 -14.67 -15.51
C ALA A 465 23.16 -14.38 -15.17
N LEU A 466 24.01 -14.30 -16.20
CA LEU A 466 25.43 -13.99 -16.02
C LEU A 466 25.65 -12.57 -15.47
N ARG A 467 24.83 -11.59 -15.88
CA ARG A 467 24.89 -10.23 -15.32
C ARG A 467 24.50 -10.21 -13.84
N VAL A 468 23.45 -10.93 -13.44
CA VAL A 468 23.05 -11.05 -12.02
C VAL A 468 24.15 -11.72 -11.21
N GLN A 469 24.65 -12.87 -11.67
CA GLN A 469 25.70 -13.62 -10.99
C GLN A 469 26.96 -12.77 -10.75
N ARG A 470 27.28 -11.86 -11.68
CA ARG A 470 28.42 -10.94 -11.50
C ARG A 470 28.21 -9.90 -10.40
N CYS A 471 26.98 -9.39 -10.23
CA CYS A 471 26.69 -8.32 -9.27
C CYS A 471 26.02 -8.78 -7.97
N CYS A 472 25.62 -10.05 -7.87
CA CYS A 472 24.90 -10.59 -6.73
C CYS A 472 25.61 -11.83 -6.16
N PRO A 473 26.38 -11.68 -5.06
CA PRO A 473 27.12 -12.79 -4.45
C PRO A 473 26.23 -13.95 -3.99
N ALA A 474 25.00 -13.66 -3.54
CA ALA A 474 24.06 -14.68 -3.09
C ALA A 474 23.63 -15.61 -4.23
N VAL A 475 23.28 -15.05 -5.39
CA VAL A 475 22.92 -15.82 -6.59
C VAL A 475 24.14 -16.54 -7.18
N PHE A 476 25.31 -15.90 -7.17
CA PHE A 476 26.57 -16.50 -7.62
C PHE A 476 26.94 -17.74 -6.80
N ALA A 477 26.73 -17.70 -5.48
CA ALA A 477 27.11 -18.78 -4.58
C ALA A 477 26.15 -19.99 -4.61
N ASP A 478 24.86 -19.77 -4.88
CA ASP A 478 23.78 -20.76 -4.73
C ASP A 478 23.73 -21.78 -5.89
N SER A 479 23.79 -23.07 -5.56
CA SER A 479 23.82 -24.16 -6.56
C SER A 479 22.51 -24.36 -7.33
N ARG A 480 21.36 -24.03 -6.73
CA ARG A 480 20.04 -24.15 -7.40
C ARG A 480 19.94 -23.16 -8.55
N CYS A 481 20.52 -21.97 -8.38
CA CYS A 481 20.63 -20.96 -9.43
C CYS A 481 21.44 -21.47 -10.63
N TRP A 482 22.57 -22.15 -10.37
CA TRP A 482 23.39 -22.76 -11.42
C TRP A 482 22.70 -23.92 -12.11
N ILE A 483 22.05 -24.83 -11.36
CA ILE A 483 21.29 -25.96 -11.93
C ILE A 483 20.23 -25.43 -12.90
N SER A 484 19.45 -24.44 -12.46
CA SER A 484 18.36 -23.89 -13.26
C SER A 484 18.87 -23.16 -14.51
N LEU A 485 20.00 -22.46 -14.42
CA LEU A 485 20.63 -21.84 -15.58
C LEU A 485 21.16 -22.89 -16.57
N LEU A 486 21.80 -23.95 -16.09
CA LEU A 486 22.31 -25.03 -16.92
C LEU A 486 21.16 -25.75 -17.64
N GLN A 487 20.04 -26.02 -16.97
CA GLN A 487 18.88 -26.67 -17.58
C GLN A 487 18.28 -25.90 -18.76
N ILE A 488 18.48 -24.58 -18.83
CA ILE A 488 18.03 -23.75 -19.97
C ILE A 488 18.89 -24.00 -21.20
N VAL A 489 20.21 -24.02 -21.02
CA VAL A 489 21.17 -24.17 -22.14
C VAL A 489 21.57 -25.61 -22.42
N ASN A 490 21.15 -26.55 -21.57
CA ASN A 490 21.47 -27.96 -21.63
C ASN A 490 20.18 -28.78 -21.59
N PRO A 491 19.42 -28.81 -22.71
CA PRO A 491 18.17 -29.54 -22.77
C PRO A 491 18.39 -31.05 -22.53
N PRO A 492 17.35 -31.80 -22.11
CA PRO A 492 17.46 -33.25 -21.89
C PRO A 492 17.88 -34.03 -23.14
N ALA A 493 17.58 -33.49 -24.33
CA ALA A 493 18.07 -34.03 -25.59
C ALA A 493 19.55 -33.64 -25.76
N ALA A 494 20.40 -34.64 -25.97
CA ALA A 494 21.83 -34.43 -26.22
C ALA A 494 22.03 -33.49 -27.41
N VAL A 495 22.84 -32.46 -27.22
CA VAL A 495 23.21 -31.52 -28.26
C VAL A 495 24.46 -32.07 -28.96
N PRO A 496 24.53 -32.07 -30.31
CA PRO A 496 25.67 -32.62 -31.02
C PRO A 496 26.98 -31.96 -30.60
N GLU A 497 28.02 -32.76 -30.40
CA GLU A 497 29.37 -32.27 -30.09
C GLU A 497 29.89 -31.39 -31.25
N PRO A 498 30.34 -30.15 -30.98
CA PRO A 498 30.95 -29.29 -31.99
C PRO A 498 32.28 -29.84 -32.50
N THR A 499 32.79 -29.25 -33.59
CA THR A 499 34.16 -29.57 -34.03
C THR A 499 35.19 -29.23 -32.96
N SER A 500 36.29 -29.99 -32.90
CA SER A 500 37.40 -29.71 -31.98
C SER A 500 38.00 -28.32 -32.18
N LYS A 501 37.97 -27.80 -33.42
CA LYS A 501 38.36 -26.43 -33.73
C LYS A 501 37.49 -25.41 -33.00
N PHE A 502 36.16 -25.56 -33.09
CA PHE A 502 35.22 -24.70 -32.38
C PHE A 502 35.41 -24.77 -30.86
N LEU A 503 35.55 -25.96 -30.29
CA LEU A 503 35.78 -26.15 -28.84
C LEU A 503 37.05 -25.43 -28.34
N HIS A 504 38.11 -25.43 -29.16
CA HIS A 504 39.36 -24.74 -28.84
C HIS A 504 39.21 -23.22 -28.93
N GLU A 505 38.67 -22.71 -30.04
CA GLU A 505 38.44 -21.27 -30.27
C GLU A 505 37.45 -20.67 -29.26
N ALA A 506 36.46 -21.47 -28.82
CA ALA A 506 35.47 -21.04 -27.84
C ALA A 506 36.07 -20.64 -26.50
N LYS A 507 37.23 -21.19 -26.09
CA LYS A 507 37.86 -20.84 -24.80
C LYS A 507 38.20 -19.35 -24.72
N ASP A 508 38.83 -18.80 -25.76
CA ASP A 508 39.25 -17.40 -25.80
C ASP A 508 38.04 -16.47 -25.89
N VAL A 509 37.04 -16.85 -26.69
CA VAL A 509 35.79 -16.08 -26.83
C VAL A 509 35.02 -16.05 -25.52
N VAL A 510 34.81 -17.20 -24.89
CA VAL A 510 34.12 -17.31 -23.59
C VAL A 510 34.87 -16.51 -22.52
N SER A 511 36.18 -16.66 -22.44
CA SER A 511 37.01 -15.85 -21.53
C SER A 511 36.80 -14.35 -21.76
N THR A 512 36.85 -13.90 -23.01
CA THR A 512 36.64 -12.47 -23.36
C THR A 512 35.26 -11.96 -22.92
N ILE A 513 34.20 -12.75 -23.15
CA ILE A 513 32.82 -12.39 -22.77
C ILE A 513 32.70 -12.28 -21.24
N LEU A 514 33.26 -13.23 -20.50
CA LEU A 514 33.13 -13.29 -19.04
C LEU A 514 33.94 -12.20 -18.32
N HIS A 515 35.09 -11.79 -18.88
CA HIS A 515 35.89 -10.69 -18.34
C HIS A 515 35.32 -9.29 -18.70
N GLY A 516 34.69 -9.14 -19.87
CA GLY A 516 34.17 -7.86 -20.36
C GLY A 516 33.10 -7.24 -19.45
N ALA A 517 33.13 -5.92 -19.23
CA ALA A 517 32.26 -5.23 -18.25
C ALA A 517 30.74 -5.41 -18.49
N ASN A 518 30.33 -5.58 -19.74
CA ASN A 518 28.98 -5.94 -20.13
C ASN A 518 29.03 -7.30 -20.81
N VAL A 519 28.19 -8.25 -20.37
CA VAL A 519 28.05 -9.57 -21.00
C VAL A 519 27.45 -9.38 -22.40
N GLN A 520 28.32 -9.20 -23.39
CA GLN A 520 27.95 -9.09 -24.80
C GLN A 520 28.34 -10.38 -25.48
N ILE A 521 27.36 -11.07 -26.06
CA ILE A 521 27.55 -12.35 -26.73
C ILE A 521 27.62 -12.05 -28.24
N PRO A 522 28.80 -12.18 -28.89
CA PRO A 522 28.95 -11.89 -30.30
C PRO A 522 28.05 -12.80 -31.15
N ARG A 523 27.54 -12.28 -32.28
CA ARG A 523 26.76 -13.10 -33.23
C ARG A 523 27.61 -14.20 -33.84
N VAL A 524 28.84 -13.88 -34.22
CA VAL A 524 29.82 -14.81 -34.79
C VAL A 524 30.09 -16.01 -33.88
N PHE A 525 30.04 -15.83 -32.56
CA PHE A 525 30.22 -16.94 -31.61
C PHE A 525 29.09 -17.98 -31.67
N GLN A 526 27.89 -17.56 -32.08
CA GLN A 526 26.71 -18.42 -32.21
C GLN A 526 26.53 -18.96 -33.64
N GLU A 527 27.35 -18.53 -34.60
CA GLU A 527 27.23 -19.00 -35.99
C GLU A 527 27.59 -20.50 -36.08
N GLY A 528 26.69 -21.29 -36.65
CA GLY A 528 26.85 -22.74 -36.82
C GLY A 528 26.47 -23.59 -35.60
N TYR A 529 26.76 -23.11 -34.37
CA TYR A 529 26.54 -23.86 -33.12
C TYR A 529 25.88 -23.00 -32.02
N PRO A 530 24.66 -22.47 -32.23
CA PRO A 530 24.06 -21.51 -31.29
C PRO A 530 23.82 -22.10 -29.89
N ASP A 531 23.29 -23.32 -29.80
CA ASP A 531 22.98 -23.96 -28.52
C ASP A 531 24.26 -24.37 -27.78
N GLN A 532 25.23 -24.93 -28.50
CA GLN A 532 26.52 -25.31 -27.93
C GLN A 532 27.34 -24.09 -27.50
N ALA A 533 27.27 -22.97 -28.22
CA ALA A 533 27.91 -21.72 -27.84
C ALA A 533 27.37 -21.21 -26.50
N LEU A 534 26.05 -21.22 -26.29
CA LEU A 534 25.44 -20.85 -25.02
C LEU A 534 25.81 -21.83 -23.89
N LEU A 535 25.79 -23.14 -24.17
CA LEU A 535 26.21 -24.16 -23.21
C LEU A 535 27.67 -23.96 -22.78
N LEU A 536 28.59 -23.75 -23.72
CA LEU A 536 30.00 -23.48 -23.43
C LEU A 536 30.19 -22.19 -22.64
N LEU A 537 29.42 -21.14 -22.93
CA LEU A 537 29.50 -19.88 -22.20
C LEU A 537 29.08 -20.05 -20.72
N VAL A 538 27.95 -20.72 -20.46
CA VAL A 538 27.50 -21.01 -19.09
C VAL A 538 28.46 -21.98 -18.40
N THR A 539 29.01 -22.95 -19.13
CA THR A 539 30.01 -23.91 -18.62
C THR A 539 31.30 -23.19 -18.20
N GLY A 540 31.78 -22.24 -19.01
CA GLY A 540 32.95 -21.43 -18.66
C GLY A 540 32.69 -20.55 -17.43
N ALA A 541 31.49 -19.99 -17.31
CA ALA A 541 31.08 -19.22 -16.14
C ALA A 541 31.03 -20.09 -14.87
N LEU A 542 30.51 -21.32 -14.97
CA LEU A 542 30.55 -22.30 -13.89
C LEU A 542 32.00 -22.65 -13.52
N GLY A 543 32.89 -22.78 -14.50
CA GLY A 543 34.32 -22.96 -14.28
C GLY A 543 34.90 -21.84 -13.41
N GLN A 544 34.65 -20.58 -13.76
CA GLN A 544 35.06 -19.43 -12.95
C GLN A 544 34.48 -19.47 -11.53
N ARG A 545 33.22 -19.89 -11.37
CA ARG A 545 32.58 -20.07 -10.06
C ARG A 545 33.28 -21.14 -9.22
N VAL A 546 33.60 -22.29 -9.81
CA VAL A 546 34.35 -23.35 -9.11
C VAL A 546 35.75 -22.86 -8.75
N LEU A 547 36.40 -22.11 -9.65
CA LEU A 547 37.72 -21.53 -9.39
C LEU A 547 37.71 -20.50 -8.25
N SER A 548 36.63 -19.73 -8.10
CA SER A 548 36.51 -18.72 -7.03
C SER A 548 36.29 -19.29 -5.62
N GLY A 549 35.91 -20.56 -5.48
CA GLY A 549 35.68 -21.18 -4.17
C GLY A 549 34.77 -22.41 -4.19
N ALA A 550 34.43 -22.91 -3.00
CA ALA A 550 33.58 -24.10 -2.83
C ALA A 550 32.19 -23.91 -3.47
N LEU A 551 31.71 -24.94 -4.17
CA LEU A 551 30.35 -25.05 -4.69
C LEU A 551 29.68 -26.21 -3.97
N SER A 552 28.53 -25.99 -3.34
CA SER A 552 27.86 -27.02 -2.54
C SER A 552 26.35 -26.82 -2.53
N PRO A 553 25.54 -27.87 -2.77
CA PRO A 553 25.94 -29.15 -3.38
C PRO A 553 26.42 -28.96 -4.83
N ALA A 554 27.49 -29.66 -5.23
CA ALA A 554 28.08 -29.62 -6.56
C ALA A 554 27.67 -30.82 -7.42
N LEU A 555 27.40 -32.00 -6.85
CA LEU A 555 27.02 -33.18 -7.64
C LEU A 555 25.73 -32.95 -8.44
N PRO A 556 24.65 -32.38 -7.88
CA PRO A 556 23.45 -32.05 -8.65
C PRO A 556 23.71 -31.07 -9.79
N VAL A 557 24.68 -30.15 -9.62
CA VAL A 557 25.10 -29.21 -10.67
C VAL A 557 25.76 -29.96 -11.81
N LEU A 558 26.74 -30.83 -11.52
CA LEU A 558 27.44 -31.62 -12.54
C LEU A 558 26.53 -32.64 -13.23
N ASN A 559 25.54 -33.18 -12.51
CA ASN A 559 24.58 -34.12 -13.07
C ASN A 559 23.71 -33.52 -14.19
N THR A 560 23.61 -32.18 -14.28
CA THR A 560 22.95 -31.52 -15.42
C THR A 560 23.63 -31.85 -16.76
N PHE A 561 24.94 -32.17 -16.76
CA PHE A 561 25.70 -32.51 -17.97
C PHE A 561 25.50 -33.94 -18.48
N LYS A 562 24.66 -34.77 -17.83
CA LYS A 562 24.51 -36.20 -18.19
C LYS A 562 24.21 -36.45 -19.67
N GLY A 563 23.52 -35.53 -20.35
CA GLY A 563 23.22 -35.59 -21.78
C GLY A 563 24.32 -35.04 -22.71
N ASN A 564 25.31 -34.30 -22.19
CA ASN A 564 26.30 -33.56 -22.97
C ASN A 564 27.69 -33.65 -22.33
N LEU A 565 28.29 -34.85 -22.37
CA LEU A 565 29.55 -35.12 -21.68
C LEU A 565 30.77 -34.41 -22.26
N TRP A 566 30.72 -34.05 -23.54
CA TRP A 566 31.75 -33.23 -24.17
C TRP A 566 31.89 -31.87 -23.47
N ALA A 567 30.77 -31.26 -23.03
CA ALA A 567 30.78 -29.98 -22.32
C ALA A 567 31.34 -30.13 -20.89
N LEU A 568 31.05 -31.25 -20.22
CA LEU A 568 31.65 -31.58 -18.93
C LEU A 568 33.16 -31.82 -19.03
N GLY A 569 33.61 -32.52 -20.08
CA GLY A 569 35.04 -32.67 -20.38
C GLY A 569 35.71 -31.32 -20.60
N TRP A 570 35.05 -30.43 -21.35
CA TRP A 570 35.53 -29.06 -21.59
C TRP A 570 35.62 -28.22 -20.31
N LEU A 571 34.69 -28.38 -19.37
CA LEU A 571 34.78 -27.77 -18.03
C LEU A 571 36.03 -28.25 -17.29
N TRP A 572 36.27 -29.56 -17.28
CA TRP A 572 37.40 -30.16 -16.55
C TRP A 572 38.75 -29.72 -17.10
N ASP A 573 38.86 -29.68 -18.43
CA ASP A 573 40.02 -29.15 -19.13
C ASP A 573 40.26 -27.66 -18.79
N SER A 574 39.19 -26.88 -18.67
CA SER A 574 39.29 -25.47 -18.24
C SER A 574 39.78 -25.33 -16.78
N LEU A 575 39.31 -26.19 -15.87
CA LEU A 575 39.75 -26.23 -14.48
C LEU A 575 41.19 -26.72 -14.30
N SER A 576 41.73 -27.46 -15.27
CA SER A 576 43.11 -27.99 -15.24
C SER A 576 44.17 -26.88 -15.25
N SER A 577 43.77 -25.64 -15.58
CA SER A 577 44.58 -24.43 -15.38
C SER A 577 44.92 -24.13 -13.91
N SER A 578 44.16 -24.69 -12.95
CA SER A 578 44.41 -24.57 -11.50
C SER A 578 44.39 -25.96 -10.82
N PRO A 579 45.52 -26.69 -10.84
CA PRO A 579 45.59 -28.06 -10.30
C PRO A 579 45.23 -28.17 -8.82
N GLU A 580 45.58 -27.15 -8.03
CA GLU A 580 45.27 -27.10 -6.59
C GLU A 580 43.76 -27.03 -6.35
N ARG A 581 43.08 -26.09 -7.01
CA ARG A 581 41.63 -25.92 -6.85
C ARG A 581 40.88 -27.12 -7.42
N LEU A 582 41.34 -27.68 -8.54
CA LEU A 582 40.76 -28.90 -9.12
C LEU A 582 40.83 -30.08 -8.15
N ARG A 583 41.95 -30.24 -7.43
CA ARG A 583 42.12 -31.28 -6.39
C ARG A 583 41.15 -31.05 -5.22
N SER A 584 41.05 -29.82 -4.72
CA SER A 584 40.10 -29.48 -3.65
C SER A 584 38.65 -29.71 -4.08
N PHE A 585 38.28 -29.32 -5.30
CA PHE A 585 36.94 -29.55 -5.83
C PHE A 585 36.62 -31.04 -5.99
N SER A 586 37.59 -31.84 -6.43
CA SER A 586 37.45 -33.30 -6.48
C SER A 586 37.19 -33.91 -5.10
N GLN A 587 37.89 -33.42 -4.06
CA GLN A 587 37.66 -33.85 -2.67
C GLN A 587 36.28 -33.43 -2.16
N GLU A 588 35.81 -32.22 -2.51
CA GLU A 588 34.45 -31.75 -2.19
C GLU A 588 33.38 -32.69 -2.78
N LEU A 589 33.54 -33.07 -4.05
CA LEU A 589 32.66 -34.03 -4.74
C LEU A 589 32.69 -35.40 -4.07
N SER A 590 33.88 -35.91 -3.74
CA SER A 590 34.01 -37.21 -3.05
C SER A 590 33.27 -37.23 -1.71
N ARG A 591 33.36 -36.14 -0.95
CA ARG A 591 32.69 -35.99 0.34
C ARG A 591 31.17 -35.91 0.19
N GLU A 592 30.68 -35.18 -0.81
CA GLU A 592 29.24 -35.04 -1.08
C GLU A 592 28.61 -36.37 -1.52
N ALA A 593 29.34 -37.14 -2.32
CA ALA A 593 28.90 -38.45 -2.79
C ALA A 593 28.81 -39.48 -1.67
N GLY A 594 29.80 -39.48 -0.76
CA GLY A 594 29.74 -40.33 0.44
C GLY A 594 28.56 -40.02 1.36
N ALA A 595 27.94 -38.85 1.22
CA ALA A 595 26.74 -38.44 1.96
C ALA A 595 25.42 -38.73 1.22
N THR A 596 25.44 -39.22 -0.02
CA THR A 596 24.25 -39.44 -0.86
C THR A 596 24.12 -40.89 -1.31
N ALA A 597 22.91 -41.47 -1.23
CA ALA A 597 22.66 -42.90 -1.48
C ALA A 597 22.99 -43.38 -2.92
N ASP A 598 23.07 -42.47 -3.89
CA ASP A 598 23.42 -42.73 -5.30
C ASP A 598 24.75 -42.03 -5.71
N GLY A 599 25.47 -41.46 -4.75
CA GLY A 599 26.68 -40.65 -4.98
C GLY A 599 27.83 -41.44 -5.59
N ASP A 600 27.98 -42.72 -5.23
CA ASP A 600 29.07 -43.59 -5.69
C ASP A 600 29.01 -43.90 -7.20
N ASN A 601 27.80 -43.98 -7.78
CA ASN A 601 27.64 -44.20 -9.22
C ASN A 601 27.98 -42.94 -10.03
N ILE A 602 27.60 -41.77 -9.50
CA ILE A 602 27.90 -40.47 -10.11
C ILE A 602 29.40 -40.16 -10.01
N LEU A 603 30.05 -40.47 -8.88
CA LEU A 603 31.51 -40.33 -8.75
C LEU A 603 32.27 -41.23 -9.70
N ARG A 604 31.92 -42.52 -9.79
CA ARG A 604 32.58 -43.45 -10.73
C ARG A 604 32.49 -42.96 -12.17
N PHE A 605 31.34 -42.39 -12.53
CA PHE A 605 31.12 -41.76 -13.82
C PHE A 605 31.99 -40.51 -14.03
N LEU A 606 32.02 -39.58 -13.06
CA LEU A 606 32.84 -38.37 -13.14
C LEU A 606 34.35 -38.68 -13.19
N HIS A 607 34.80 -39.67 -12.42
CA HIS A 607 36.21 -40.11 -12.42
C HIS A 607 36.63 -40.77 -13.74
N SER A 608 35.71 -41.36 -14.51
CA SER A 608 36.02 -41.94 -15.82
C SER A 608 36.29 -40.89 -16.92
N LEU A 609 35.92 -39.63 -16.68
CA LEU A 609 36.08 -38.51 -17.61
C LEU A 609 37.35 -37.66 -17.34
N VAL A 610 38.06 -37.95 -16.24
CA VAL A 610 39.32 -37.27 -15.89
C VAL A 610 40.49 -38.05 -16.48
N PRO A 611 41.34 -37.46 -17.33
CA PRO A 611 42.59 -38.11 -17.75
C PRO A 611 43.45 -38.37 -16.51
N ALA A 612 43.88 -39.60 -16.30
CA ALA A 612 44.81 -39.92 -15.24
C ALA A 612 46.09 -39.06 -15.39
N PRO A 613 46.62 -38.46 -14.32
CA PRO A 613 47.91 -37.79 -14.41
C PRO A 613 48.94 -38.83 -14.83
N SER A 614 49.56 -38.62 -15.99
CA SER A 614 50.64 -39.46 -16.51
C SER A 614 51.77 -39.51 -15.49
N SER A 615 51.94 -40.66 -14.83
CA SER A 615 53.07 -40.94 -13.96
C SER A 615 54.32 -41.15 -14.82
N SER A 616 55.02 -40.07 -15.17
CA SER A 616 56.34 -40.16 -15.78
C SER A 616 57.43 -39.96 -14.73
N THR A 617 57.92 -41.07 -14.16
CA THR A 617 59.30 -41.18 -13.64
C THR A 617 59.67 -42.66 -13.51
N GLU A 618 60.03 -43.29 -14.63
CA GLU A 618 60.95 -44.43 -14.60
C GLU A 618 62.36 -43.89 -14.28
N TYR A 619 62.76 -43.93 -13.01
CA TYR A 619 64.17 -43.83 -12.65
C TYR A 619 64.73 -45.27 -12.56
N ARG A 620 65.47 -45.67 -13.60
CA ARG A 620 66.34 -46.86 -13.58
C ARG A 620 67.39 -46.69 -12.48
N HIS A 621 67.37 -47.61 -11.51
CA HIS A 621 68.53 -47.87 -10.68
C HIS A 621 69.66 -48.46 -11.52
N GLN A 622 70.78 -47.75 -11.61
CA GLN A 622 72.05 -48.32 -12.00
C GLN A 622 72.92 -48.44 -10.74
N GLN A 623 73.25 -49.68 -10.39
CA GLN A 623 74.19 -50.03 -9.35
C GLN A 623 75.59 -49.48 -9.71
N SER A 624 76.25 -48.82 -8.77
CA SER A 624 77.70 -48.81 -8.70
C SER A 624 78.14 -49.02 -7.25
N SER A 625 78.63 -50.24 -7.01
CA SER A 625 79.53 -50.62 -5.94
C SER A 625 80.79 -49.75 -5.91
N GLY A 626 81.30 -49.42 -4.73
CA GLY A 626 82.69 -49.01 -4.56
C GLY A 626 82.97 -48.14 -3.34
N SER A 627 83.32 -48.82 -2.24
CA SER A 627 84.11 -48.38 -1.07
C SER A 627 83.55 -47.35 -0.10
#